data_AF-A0AAV5Q9G4-F1
#
_entry.id   AF-A0AAV5Q9G4-F1
#
_cell.length_a   1.000
_cell.length_b   1.000
_cell.length_c   1.000
_cell.angle_alpha   90.00
_cell.angle_beta   90.00
_cell.angle_gamma   90.00
#
_symmetry.space_group_name_H-M   'P 1'
#
loop_
_entity.id
_entity.type
_entity.pdbx_description
1 polymer ?
#
loop_
_entity_poly.entity_id
_entity_poly.type
_entity_poly.pdbx_seq_one_letter_code
_entity_poly.pdbx_strand_id
1 'polypeptide(L)'
;MESLLEKLDKNERFILKSDFYKELGDILPDMHIKGLICLGLGSPSESSQALWQLALLRILGKRLNVNAISVWDPEFNNKDETLFSEIQISIEEVDIEVDQIGDGSEDGDANGSNVDNFYYLPHFPISALEQFISNVKPKYMLSNDMSVYSLKFTDREYFAKYPNCCRIAKLMDRANCASQDRSFEIVSRRKNRRSKGKVISKPIDFEFDKAWFDQNKINIKLLPLGNDIGEKWTVAFTDLSLITLSVTQITTGTT
;
A
#
# COMPACT_ATOMS: atom_id res chain seq x y z
N MET A 1 -29.49 12.84 15.97
CA MET A 1 -28.15 12.98 15.37
C MET A 1 -27.71 11.57 15.03
N GLU A 2 -27.29 11.29 13.79
CA GLU A 2 -26.82 9.96 13.37
C GLU A 2 -25.56 9.58 14.18
N SER A 3 -25.56 8.38 14.75
CA SER A 3 -24.42 7.83 15.51
C SER A 3 -23.23 7.53 14.59
N LEU A 4 -22.05 7.32 15.19
CA LEU A 4 -20.84 7.03 14.43
C LEU A 4 -20.92 5.66 13.72
N LEU A 5 -21.48 4.65 14.39
CA LEU A 5 -21.71 3.34 13.82
C LEU A 5 -22.70 3.38 12.63
N GLU A 6 -23.80 4.14 12.75
CA GLU A 6 -24.76 4.30 11.64
C GLU A 6 -24.11 4.94 10.41
N LYS A 7 -23.24 5.95 10.61
CA LYS A 7 -22.46 6.55 9.52
C LYS A 7 -21.48 5.55 8.90
N LEU A 8 -20.78 4.77 9.73
CA LEU A 8 -19.87 3.73 9.27
C LEU A 8 -20.59 2.70 8.40
N ASP A 9 -21.73 2.19 8.85
CA ASP A 9 -22.53 1.21 8.11
C ASP A 9 -23.11 1.78 6.82
N LYS A 10 -23.39 3.08 6.79
CA LYS A 10 -23.86 3.78 5.58
C LYS A 10 -22.73 3.94 4.57
N ASN A 11 -21.53 4.28 5.02
CA ASN A 11 -20.32 4.34 4.18
C ASN A 11 -20.02 2.96 3.60
N GLU A 12 -20.06 1.91 4.43
CA GLU A 12 -19.83 0.53 3.99
C GLU A 12 -20.81 0.12 2.89
N ARG A 13 -22.12 0.35 3.10
CA ARG A 13 -23.16 0.07 2.10
C ARG A 13 -23.00 0.86 0.81
N PHE A 14 -22.41 2.05 0.87
CA PHE A 14 -22.14 2.86 -0.30
C PHE A 14 -20.97 2.29 -1.11
N ILE A 15 -19.86 1.95 -0.44
CA ILE A 15 -18.70 1.30 -1.08
C ILE A 15 -19.13 0.00 -1.75
N LEU A 16 -19.87 -0.87 -1.05
CA LEU A 16 -20.29 -2.17 -1.59
C LEU A 16 -21.14 -2.09 -2.88
N LYS A 17 -21.71 -0.92 -3.20
CA LYS A 17 -22.51 -0.69 -4.40
C LYS A 17 -21.75 0.04 -5.51
N SER A 18 -20.54 0.53 -5.25
CA SER A 18 -19.78 1.33 -6.19
C SER A 18 -18.98 0.48 -7.17
N ASP A 19 -18.55 1.10 -8.27
CA ASP A 19 -17.64 0.45 -9.22
C ASP A 19 -16.23 0.30 -8.63
N PHE A 20 -15.83 1.16 -7.69
CA PHE A 20 -14.60 1.00 -6.91
C PHE A 20 -14.56 -0.35 -6.17
N TYR A 21 -15.67 -0.81 -5.59
CA TYR A 21 -15.69 -2.13 -4.94
C TYR A 21 -15.53 -3.29 -5.92
N LYS A 22 -16.05 -3.15 -7.15
CA LYS A 22 -15.84 -4.15 -8.20
C LYS A 22 -14.36 -4.20 -8.59
N GLU A 23 -13.75 -3.04 -8.83
CA GLU A 23 -12.32 -2.93 -9.13
C GLU A 23 -11.46 -3.53 -8.01
N LEU A 24 -11.78 -3.23 -6.75
CA LEU A 24 -11.13 -3.84 -5.60
C LEU A 24 -11.25 -5.37 -5.61
N GLY A 25 -12.44 -5.89 -5.93
CA GLY A 25 -12.70 -7.31 -6.03
C GLY A 25 -11.93 -8.02 -7.15
N ASP A 26 -11.63 -7.31 -8.24
CA ASP A 26 -10.87 -7.83 -9.39
C ASP A 26 -9.36 -7.87 -9.13
N ILE A 27 -8.84 -6.96 -8.30
CA ILE A 27 -7.40 -6.89 -8.02
C ILE A 27 -6.98 -7.71 -6.81
N LEU A 28 -7.87 -7.93 -5.83
CA LEU A 28 -7.58 -8.74 -4.65
C LEU A 28 -7.53 -10.21 -5.04
N PRO A 29 -6.36 -10.87 -5.00
CA PRO A 29 -6.30 -12.29 -5.23
C PRO A 29 -6.84 -13.05 -4.02
N ASP A 30 -7.14 -14.33 -4.21
CA ASP A 30 -7.39 -15.23 -3.10
C ASP A 30 -6.08 -15.39 -2.31
N MET A 31 -6.04 -14.79 -1.12
CA MET A 31 -4.88 -14.83 -0.23
C MET A 31 -5.24 -15.54 1.07
N HIS A 32 -4.37 -16.43 1.52
CA HIS A 32 -4.40 -16.93 2.89
C HIS A 32 -3.57 -15.99 3.74
N ILE A 33 -4.25 -15.16 4.55
CA ILE A 33 -3.62 -14.19 5.44
C ILE A 33 -4.03 -14.42 6.89
N LYS A 34 -3.13 -14.10 7.82
CA LYS A 34 -3.29 -14.36 9.26
C LYS A 34 -4.12 -13.28 9.92
N GLY A 35 -3.83 -12.04 9.54
CA GLY A 35 -4.43 -10.84 10.09
C GLY A 35 -4.45 -9.71 9.07
N LEU A 36 -5.30 -8.73 9.34
CA LEU A 36 -5.43 -7.50 8.59
C LEU A 36 -5.08 -6.34 9.51
N ILE A 37 -3.95 -5.70 9.25
CA ILE A 37 -3.39 -4.66 10.12
C ILE A 37 -3.48 -3.33 9.37
N CYS A 38 -4.15 -2.34 9.96
CA CYS A 38 -4.25 -0.99 9.41
C CYS A 38 -3.35 -0.02 10.19
N LEU A 39 -2.45 0.67 9.50
CA LEU A 39 -1.63 1.74 10.11
C LEU A 39 -1.94 3.07 9.43
N GLY A 40 -2.08 4.14 10.22
CA GLY A 40 -2.33 5.47 9.69
C GLY A 40 -3.79 5.72 9.28
N LEU A 41 -4.74 5.15 10.01
CA LEU A 41 -6.17 5.28 9.70
C LEU A 41 -6.69 6.72 9.84
N GLY A 42 -6.10 7.51 10.74
CA GLY A 42 -6.64 8.74 11.31
C GLY A 42 -7.82 8.48 12.26
N SER A 43 -8.34 9.51 12.93
CA SER A 43 -9.48 9.41 13.85
C SER A 43 -10.84 9.30 13.11
N PRO A 44 -11.55 8.16 13.13
CA PRO A 44 -12.85 8.02 12.45
C PRO A 44 -13.96 8.87 13.07
N SER A 45 -13.87 9.23 14.35
CA SER A 45 -14.82 10.09 15.03
C SER A 45 -14.66 11.58 14.70
N GLU A 46 -13.48 12.00 14.24
CA GLU A 46 -13.17 13.40 13.93
C GLU A 46 -13.00 13.67 12.42
N SER A 47 -12.65 12.65 11.64
CA SER A 47 -12.42 12.77 10.20
C SER A 47 -13.37 11.91 9.39
N SER A 48 -14.15 12.54 8.51
CA SER A 48 -14.97 11.81 7.53
C SER A 48 -14.12 10.92 6.63
N GLN A 49 -12.88 11.33 6.32
CA GLN A 49 -11.97 10.54 5.50
C GLN A 49 -11.58 9.25 6.22
N ALA A 50 -11.16 9.34 7.48
CA ALA A 50 -10.83 8.19 8.33
C ALA A 50 -12.03 7.25 8.50
N LEU A 51 -13.24 7.78 8.60
CA LEU A 51 -14.46 6.97 8.66
C LEU A 51 -14.74 6.19 7.36
N TRP A 52 -14.41 6.75 6.19
CA TRP A 52 -14.45 6.02 4.92
C TRP A 52 -13.37 4.94 4.84
N GLN A 53 -12.16 5.20 5.34
CA GLN A 53 -11.11 4.19 5.43
C GLN A 53 -11.50 3.03 6.35
N LEU A 54 -12.11 3.33 7.51
CA LEU A 54 -12.59 2.30 8.43
C LEU A 54 -13.69 1.45 7.78
N ALA A 55 -14.57 2.06 6.99
CA ALA A 55 -15.57 1.32 6.21
C ALA A 55 -14.89 0.37 5.21
N LEU A 56 -13.85 0.83 4.50
CA LEU A 56 -13.09 -0.02 3.59
C LEU A 56 -12.35 -1.14 4.33
N LEU A 57 -11.76 -0.86 5.49
CA LEU A 57 -11.10 -1.86 6.35
C LEU A 57 -12.05 -3.02 6.72
N ARG A 58 -13.30 -2.71 7.11
CA ARG A 58 -14.31 -3.75 7.40
C ARG A 58 -14.65 -4.59 6.15
N ILE A 59 -14.73 -3.95 4.99
CA ILE A 59 -14.98 -4.64 3.71
C ILE A 59 -13.81 -5.56 3.36
N LEU A 60 -12.58 -5.10 3.54
CA LEU A 60 -11.37 -5.91 3.33
C LEU A 60 -11.35 -7.11 4.26
N GLY A 61 -11.65 -6.94 5.55
CA GLY A 61 -11.73 -8.05 6.50
C GLY A 61 -12.72 -9.13 6.07
N LYS A 62 -13.93 -8.72 5.64
CA LYS A 62 -14.93 -9.64 5.09
C LYS A 62 -14.47 -10.32 3.80
N ARG A 63 -13.87 -9.56 2.87
CA ARG A 63 -13.45 -10.05 1.55
C ARG A 63 -12.29 -11.04 1.63
N LEU A 64 -11.35 -10.79 2.54
CA LEU A 64 -10.18 -11.62 2.79
C LEU A 64 -10.46 -12.74 3.80
N ASN A 65 -11.70 -12.82 4.33
CA ASN A 65 -12.12 -13.79 5.34
C ASN A 65 -11.22 -13.78 6.59
N VAL A 66 -10.92 -12.57 7.09
CA VAL A 66 -10.08 -12.35 8.27
C VAL A 66 -10.92 -11.77 9.41
N ASN A 67 -10.83 -12.43 10.56
CA ASN A 67 -11.45 -11.96 11.80
C ASN A 67 -10.48 -11.17 12.69
N ALA A 68 -9.17 -11.41 12.55
CA ALA A 68 -8.14 -10.69 13.29
C ALA A 68 -7.82 -9.37 12.56
N ILE A 69 -8.56 -8.31 12.92
CA ILE A 69 -8.36 -6.97 12.38
C ILE A 69 -7.82 -6.08 13.49
N SER A 70 -6.71 -5.41 13.22
CA SER A 70 -6.08 -4.51 14.17
C SER A 70 -5.70 -3.17 13.55
N VAL A 71 -5.71 -2.11 14.36
CA VAL A 71 -5.50 -0.73 13.92
C VAL A 71 -4.49 -0.03 14.80
N TRP A 72 -3.71 0.89 14.23
CA TRP A 72 -2.93 1.85 15.01
C TRP A 72 -2.82 3.20 14.30
N ASP A 73 -3.04 4.26 15.07
CA ASP A 73 -2.80 5.65 14.70
C ASP A 73 -2.67 6.50 15.98
N PRO A 74 -1.68 7.40 16.08
CA PRO A 74 -1.56 8.30 17.23
C PRO A 74 -2.71 9.32 17.34
N GLU A 75 -3.52 9.51 16.29
CA GLU A 75 -4.66 10.44 16.29
C GLU A 75 -5.92 9.85 16.95
N PHE A 76 -5.91 8.56 17.36
CA PHE A 76 -7.07 7.96 18.01
C PHE A 76 -7.44 8.63 19.33
N ASN A 77 -8.74 8.74 19.57
CA ASN A 77 -9.30 9.24 20.82
C ASN A 77 -10.32 8.25 21.43
N ASN A 78 -10.80 8.53 22.63
CA ASN A 78 -11.73 7.65 23.36
C ASN A 78 -13.00 7.25 22.58
N LYS A 79 -13.50 8.11 21.66
CA LYS A 79 -14.67 7.77 20.84
C LYS A 79 -14.30 6.75 19.77
N ASP A 80 -13.08 6.83 19.23
CA ASP A 80 -12.56 5.85 18.28
C ASP A 80 -12.36 4.51 18.98
N GLU A 81 -11.76 4.49 20.18
CA GLU A 81 -11.59 3.29 20.98
C GLU A 81 -12.92 2.60 21.30
N THR A 82 -13.94 3.40 21.66
CA THR A 82 -15.29 2.90 21.91
C THR A 82 -15.88 2.27 20.64
N LEU A 83 -15.73 2.94 19.49
CA LEU A 83 -16.20 2.42 18.21
C LEU A 83 -15.48 1.11 17.84
N PHE A 84 -14.15 1.06 17.98
CA PHE A 84 -13.34 -0.12 17.65
C PHE A 84 -13.73 -1.32 18.51
N SER A 85 -13.95 -1.12 19.81
CA SER A 85 -14.46 -2.14 20.72
C SER A 85 -15.83 -2.67 20.28
N GLU A 86 -16.76 -1.78 19.90
CA GLU A 86 -18.10 -2.14 19.43
C GLU A 86 -18.07 -2.97 18.14
N ILE A 87 -17.13 -2.70 17.23
CA ILE A 87 -16.97 -3.42 15.96
C ILE A 87 -15.89 -4.51 15.99
N GLN A 88 -15.40 -4.85 17.19
CA GLN A 88 -14.42 -5.93 17.44
C GLN A 88 -13.09 -5.77 16.67
N ILE A 89 -12.60 -4.55 16.57
CA ILE A 89 -11.27 -4.23 16.04
C ILE A 89 -10.34 -3.96 17.22
N SER A 90 -9.19 -4.63 17.27
CA SER A 90 -8.18 -4.39 18.31
C SER A 90 -7.31 -3.19 17.94
N ILE A 91 -6.89 -2.43 18.96
CA ILE A 91 -5.87 -1.41 18.79
C ILE A 91 -4.52 -2.09 19.05
N GLU A 92 -3.61 -2.08 18.08
CA GLU A 92 -2.23 -2.50 18.30
C GLU A 92 -1.50 -1.43 19.09
N GLU A 93 -0.70 -1.80 20.07
CA GLU A 93 0.40 -0.95 20.51
C GLU A 93 1.56 -1.21 19.57
N VAL A 94 1.66 -0.43 18.49
CA VAL A 94 2.81 -0.56 17.59
C VAL A 94 4.01 0.12 18.25
N ASP A 95 4.66 -0.59 19.16
CA ASP A 95 6.09 -0.43 19.30
C ASP A 95 6.67 -0.86 17.96
N ILE A 96 7.08 0.10 17.12
CA ILE A 96 7.91 -0.18 15.93
C ILE A 96 9.32 -0.56 16.43
N GLU A 97 9.39 -1.46 17.42
CA GLU A 97 10.57 -2.21 17.79
C GLU A 97 10.44 -3.59 17.15
N VAL A 98 11.47 -3.95 16.39
CA VAL A 98 11.48 -4.87 15.26
C VAL A 98 11.32 -6.36 15.66
N ASP A 99 11.01 -6.67 16.92
CA ASP A 99 11.22 -8.01 17.47
C ASP A 99 9.96 -8.89 17.55
N GLN A 100 8.77 -8.41 17.18
CA GLN A 100 7.53 -9.22 17.25
C GLN A 100 6.73 -9.38 15.94
N ILE A 101 7.21 -8.82 14.83
CA ILE A 101 6.60 -9.07 13.51
C ILE A 101 7.44 -10.12 12.79
N GLY A 102 7.18 -11.39 13.15
CA GLY A 102 7.65 -12.59 12.45
C GLY A 102 9.14 -12.58 12.16
N ASP A 103 9.93 -13.28 12.98
CA ASP A 103 11.18 -13.78 12.42
C ASP A 103 10.84 -14.51 11.11
N GLY A 104 11.57 -14.20 10.05
CA GLY A 104 11.69 -15.15 8.97
C GLY A 104 12.53 -16.31 9.49
N SER A 105 12.07 -17.02 10.52
CA SER A 105 12.73 -18.21 11.01
C SER A 105 12.87 -19.16 9.84
N GLU A 106 14.12 -19.38 9.46
CA GLU A 106 14.55 -20.48 8.62
C GLU A 106 14.39 -21.84 9.34
N ASP A 107 13.86 -21.83 10.56
CA ASP A 107 13.46 -23.04 11.28
C ASP A 107 12.03 -23.42 10.88
N GLY A 108 11.97 -24.21 9.81
CA GLY A 108 10.76 -24.82 9.34
C GLY A 108 10.09 -25.68 10.41
N ASP A 109 8.94 -25.22 10.90
CA ASP A 109 7.90 -26.13 11.34
C ASP A 109 7.34 -26.83 10.11
N ALA A 110 7.77 -28.08 9.91
CA ALA A 110 7.43 -28.96 8.80
C ALA A 110 5.93 -29.36 8.73
N ASN A 111 5.01 -28.56 9.30
CA ASN A 111 3.56 -28.71 9.18
C ASN A 111 2.75 -27.41 9.43
N GLY A 112 3.37 -26.23 9.50
CA GLY A 112 2.66 -24.95 9.72
C GLY A 112 2.65 -24.08 8.48
N SER A 113 1.47 -23.79 7.91
CA SER A 113 1.35 -22.79 6.84
C SER A 113 1.95 -21.46 7.31
N ASN A 114 2.98 -20.96 6.63
CA ASN A 114 3.56 -19.65 6.91
C ASN A 114 2.55 -18.59 6.43
N VAL A 115 1.66 -18.12 7.33
CA VAL A 115 0.56 -17.23 6.97
C VAL A 115 0.96 -15.78 7.20
N ASP A 116 1.08 -15.02 6.11
CA ASP A 116 1.48 -13.61 6.14
C ASP A 116 0.32 -12.69 6.59
N ASN A 117 0.64 -11.51 7.10
CA ASN A 117 -0.34 -10.45 7.35
C ASN A 117 -0.61 -9.62 6.08
N PHE A 118 -1.81 -9.04 5.99
CA PHE A 118 -2.14 -8.02 5.00
C PHE A 118 -2.12 -6.65 5.67
N TYR A 119 -1.39 -5.69 5.07
CA TYR A 119 -1.26 -4.36 5.62
C TYR A 119 -2.08 -3.34 4.83
N TYR A 120 -2.95 -2.61 5.50
CA TYR A 120 -3.68 -1.49 4.93
C TYR A 120 -3.08 -0.17 5.44
N LEU A 121 -2.56 0.64 4.52
CA LEU A 121 -1.71 1.79 4.84
C LEU A 121 -2.20 3.03 4.07
N PRO A 122 -3.44 3.48 4.29
CA PRO A 122 -4.03 4.59 3.55
C PRO A 122 -3.39 5.93 3.91
N HIS A 123 -2.99 6.72 2.91
CA HIS A 123 -2.35 8.03 3.11
C HIS A 123 -1.12 8.02 4.03
N PHE A 124 -0.47 6.86 4.16
CA PHE A 124 0.60 6.68 5.13
C PHE A 124 1.80 7.56 4.76
N PRO A 125 2.37 8.35 5.69
CA PRO A 125 3.48 9.24 5.36
C PRO A 125 4.66 8.48 4.74
N ILE A 126 5.21 8.96 3.63
CA ILE A 126 6.26 8.24 2.88
C ILE A 126 7.48 7.87 3.74
N SER A 127 7.85 8.70 4.70
CA SER A 127 8.94 8.40 5.64
C SER A 127 8.62 7.21 6.54
N ALA A 128 7.38 7.14 7.04
CA ALA A 128 6.92 6.01 7.84
C ALA A 128 6.75 4.75 6.98
N LEU A 129 6.27 4.91 5.75
CA LEU A 129 6.14 3.83 4.76
C LEU A 129 7.50 3.21 4.42
N GLU A 130 8.53 4.03 4.19
CA GLU A 130 9.89 3.54 3.95
C GLU A 130 10.44 2.73 5.14
N GLN A 131 10.27 3.25 6.35
CA GLN A 131 10.70 2.56 7.57
C GLN A 131 9.95 1.24 7.75
N PHE A 132 8.64 1.26 7.55
CA PHE A 132 7.79 0.09 7.61
C PHE A 132 8.22 -0.98 6.61
N ILE A 133 8.41 -0.63 5.34
CA ILE A 133 8.84 -1.58 4.29
C ILE A 133 10.23 -2.16 4.59
N SER A 134 11.12 -1.35 5.15
CA SER A 134 12.48 -1.76 5.49
C SER A 134 12.53 -2.76 6.65
N ASN A 135 11.70 -2.51 7.67
CA ASN A 135 11.73 -3.28 8.91
C ASN A 135 10.81 -4.51 8.86
N VAL A 136 9.57 -4.32 8.41
CA VAL A 136 8.52 -5.36 8.43
C VAL A 136 8.62 -6.30 7.23
N LYS A 137 9.18 -5.82 6.11
CA LYS A 137 9.28 -6.58 4.85
C LYS A 137 7.93 -7.22 4.44
N PRO A 138 6.86 -6.42 4.38
CA PRO A 138 5.50 -6.91 4.17
C PRO A 138 5.31 -7.58 2.80
N LYS A 139 4.69 -8.75 2.79
CA LYS A 139 4.36 -9.45 1.54
C LYS A 139 3.16 -8.85 0.81
N TYR A 140 2.13 -8.45 1.56
CA TYR A 140 0.88 -7.91 1.02
C TYR A 140 0.58 -6.55 1.63
N MET A 141 0.37 -5.54 0.79
CA MET A 141 -0.07 -4.23 1.24
C MET A 141 -1.06 -3.60 0.27
N LEU A 142 -2.05 -2.90 0.82
CA LEU A 142 -2.84 -1.89 0.13
C LEU A 142 -2.39 -0.53 0.68
N SER A 143 -1.61 0.22 -0.11
CA SER A 143 -0.95 1.45 0.33
C SER A 143 -0.97 2.51 -0.75
N ASN A 144 -0.32 3.65 -0.49
CA ASN A 144 -0.18 4.75 -1.43
C ASN A 144 0.52 4.30 -2.73
N ASP A 145 0.12 4.89 -3.85
CA ASP A 145 0.81 4.79 -5.12
C ASP A 145 2.16 5.50 -5.00
N MET A 146 3.21 4.71 -4.91
CA MET A 146 4.56 5.23 -4.71
C MET A 146 5.09 6.00 -5.94
N SER A 147 4.47 5.84 -7.11
CA SER A 147 4.83 6.56 -8.33
C SER A 147 4.49 8.06 -8.23
N VAL A 148 3.47 8.44 -7.45
CA VAL A 148 3.07 9.85 -7.24
C VAL A 148 4.22 10.68 -6.65
N TYR A 149 5.10 10.08 -5.86
CA TYR A 149 6.24 10.80 -5.27
C TYR A 149 7.34 11.14 -6.28
N SER A 150 7.35 10.52 -7.47
CA SER A 150 8.25 10.91 -8.57
C SER A 150 7.96 12.31 -9.12
N LEU A 151 6.76 12.86 -8.85
CA LEU A 151 6.41 14.25 -9.16
C LEU A 151 7.01 15.24 -8.15
N LYS A 152 7.32 14.77 -6.93
CA LYS A 152 7.81 15.60 -5.81
C LYS A 152 9.33 15.60 -5.69
N PHE A 153 9.97 14.50 -6.08
CA PHE A 153 11.41 14.29 -5.95
C PHE A 153 12.03 13.91 -7.29
N THR A 154 13.26 14.35 -7.55
CA THR A 154 14.06 13.72 -8.61
C THR A 154 14.38 12.27 -8.22
N ASP A 155 14.60 11.38 -9.19
CA ASP A 155 14.97 9.99 -8.92
C ASP A 155 16.15 9.84 -7.94
N ARG A 156 17.12 10.76 -8.01
CA ARG A 156 18.28 10.76 -7.12
C ARG A 156 17.88 11.10 -5.68
N GLU A 157 17.06 12.13 -5.50
CA GLU A 157 16.59 12.54 -4.18
C GLU A 157 15.63 11.51 -3.58
N TYR A 158 14.76 10.93 -4.41
CA TYR A 158 13.82 9.90 -3.98
C TYR A 158 14.59 8.67 -3.50
N PHE A 159 15.50 8.14 -4.30
CA PHE A 159 16.29 6.96 -3.93
C PHE A 159 17.18 7.20 -2.70
N ALA A 160 17.76 8.40 -2.57
CA ALA A 160 18.61 8.73 -1.42
C ALA A 160 17.84 8.80 -0.09
N LYS A 161 16.56 9.20 -0.11
CA LYS A 161 15.74 9.34 1.10
C LYS A 161 14.88 8.12 1.40
N TYR A 162 14.34 7.50 0.37
CA TYR A 162 13.33 6.44 0.45
C TYR A 162 13.65 5.34 -0.57
N PRO A 163 14.74 4.58 -0.37
CA PRO A 163 15.24 3.65 -1.38
C PRO A 163 14.25 2.56 -1.74
N ASN A 164 13.51 1.97 -0.78
CA ASN A 164 12.56 0.91 -1.07
C ASN A 164 11.30 1.44 -1.76
N CYS A 165 10.75 2.56 -1.28
CA CYS A 165 9.63 3.23 -1.95
C CYS A 165 10.00 3.62 -3.39
N CYS A 166 11.21 4.15 -3.60
CA CYS A 166 11.70 4.52 -4.93
C CYS A 166 11.84 3.30 -5.85
N ARG A 167 12.42 2.19 -5.36
CA ARG A 167 12.53 0.93 -6.14
C ARG A 167 11.16 0.43 -6.56
N ILE A 168 10.19 0.37 -5.63
CA ILE A 168 8.83 -0.08 -5.93
C ILE A 168 8.19 0.85 -6.97
N ALA A 169 8.29 2.18 -6.80
CA ALA A 169 7.79 3.15 -7.77
C ALA A 169 8.35 2.91 -9.18
N LYS A 170 9.64 2.59 -9.31
CA LYS A 170 10.24 2.27 -10.62
C LYS A 170 9.75 0.96 -11.22
N LEU A 171 9.36 -0.01 -10.38
CA LEU A 171 8.71 -1.24 -10.85
C LEU A 171 7.26 -0.97 -11.26
N MET A 172 6.55 -0.06 -10.58
CA MET A 172 5.21 0.42 -10.99
C MET A 172 5.26 1.05 -12.38
N ASP A 173 6.20 1.97 -12.61
CA ASP A 173 6.40 2.63 -13.91
C ASP A 173 6.64 1.60 -15.03
N ARG A 174 7.50 0.59 -14.78
CA ARG A 174 7.78 -0.48 -15.75
C ARG A 174 6.54 -1.32 -16.07
N ALA A 175 5.75 -1.68 -15.05
CA ALA A 175 4.53 -2.46 -15.23
C ALA A 175 3.46 -1.68 -16.03
N ASN A 176 3.35 -0.37 -15.79
CA ASN A 176 2.46 0.51 -16.53
C ASN A 176 2.90 0.71 -17.99
N CYS A 177 4.20 0.84 -18.25
CA CYS A 177 4.72 0.94 -19.61
C CYS A 177 4.64 -0.38 -20.39
N ALA A 178 4.70 -1.54 -19.72
CA ALA A 178 4.61 -2.85 -20.37
C ALA A 178 3.16 -3.23 -20.74
N SER A 179 2.16 -2.72 -20.02
CA SER A 179 0.73 -2.94 -20.30
C SER A 179 0.15 -1.99 -21.34
N GLN A 180 0.84 -0.88 -21.66
CA GLN A 180 0.52 -0.05 -22.81
C GLN A 180 1.07 -0.67 -24.10
N ASP A 181 0.23 -1.48 -24.74
CA ASP A 181 0.44 -1.94 -26.10
C ASP A 181 0.74 -0.73 -27.01
N ARG A 182 1.77 -0.87 -27.85
CA ARG A 182 2.44 0.22 -28.57
C ARG A 182 1.56 0.84 -29.66
N SER A 183 0.58 1.66 -29.29
CA SER A 183 -0.28 2.39 -30.24
C SER A 183 -0.26 3.91 -30.07
N PHE A 184 0.76 4.47 -29.43
CA PHE A 184 1.05 5.90 -29.48
C PHE A 184 2.37 6.13 -30.22
N GLU A 185 2.28 6.45 -31.51
CA GLU A 185 3.36 7.12 -32.22
C GLU A 185 3.61 8.45 -31.52
N ILE A 186 4.74 8.54 -30.82
CA ILE A 186 5.27 9.80 -30.33
C ILE A 186 5.63 10.63 -31.56
N VAL A 187 4.73 11.50 -32.00
CA VAL A 187 5.04 12.55 -32.97
C VAL A 187 6.04 13.49 -32.31
N SER A 188 7.33 13.26 -32.58
CA SER A 188 8.41 14.12 -32.13
C SER A 188 8.20 15.50 -32.75
N ARG A 189 7.64 16.45 -31.99
CA ARG A 189 7.64 17.86 -32.39
C ARG A 189 9.09 18.32 -32.46
N ARG A 190 9.61 18.49 -33.69
CA ARG A 190 10.90 19.11 -34.00
C ARG A 190 10.94 20.52 -33.39
N LYS A 191 11.47 20.67 -32.18
CA LYS A 191 11.80 21.97 -31.59
C LYS A 191 13.24 22.32 -31.95
N ASN A 192 13.40 23.20 -32.93
CA ASN A 192 14.64 23.97 -33.12
C ASN A 192 14.90 24.79 -31.85
N ARG A 193 15.81 24.34 -30.97
CA ARG A 193 16.33 25.15 -29.88
C ARG A 193 17.82 24.90 -29.68
N ARG A 194 18.56 26.01 -29.73
CA ARG A 194 20.01 26.16 -29.57
C ARG A 194 20.54 25.31 -28.41
N SER A 195 21.61 24.58 -28.67
CA SER A 195 22.35 23.74 -27.73
C SER A 195 22.94 24.57 -26.58
N LYS A 196 22.25 24.61 -25.44
CA LYS A 196 22.92 24.71 -24.13
C LYS A 196 23.18 23.28 -23.68
N GLY A 197 24.42 22.99 -23.26
CA GLY A 197 24.93 21.65 -23.01
C GLY A 197 23.93 20.77 -22.29
N LYS A 198 23.56 19.64 -22.91
CA LYS A 198 22.84 18.55 -22.25
C LYS A 198 23.74 18.10 -21.10
N VAL A 199 23.38 18.46 -19.88
CA VAL A 199 23.88 17.76 -18.70
C VAL A 199 23.32 16.35 -18.81
N ILE A 200 24.15 15.43 -19.29
CA ILE A 200 23.84 14.00 -19.26
C ILE A 200 24.03 13.60 -17.80
N SER A 201 22.97 13.66 -17.00
CA SER A 201 22.99 13.05 -15.67
C SER A 201 23.24 11.56 -15.87
N LYS A 202 24.25 11.01 -15.20
CA LYS A 202 24.50 9.57 -15.21
C LYS A 202 23.21 8.83 -14.82
N PRO A 203 22.87 7.72 -15.51
CA PRO A 203 21.78 6.85 -15.08
C PRO A 203 21.98 6.49 -13.61
N ILE A 204 20.90 6.55 -12.82
CA ILE A 204 20.93 6.12 -11.43
C ILE A 204 20.83 4.60 -11.42
N ASP A 205 21.75 3.97 -10.71
CA ASP A 205 21.61 2.57 -10.33
C ASP A 205 20.75 2.52 -9.06
N PHE A 206 19.61 1.85 -9.14
CA PHE A 206 18.67 1.71 -8.02
C PHE A 206 19.00 0.50 -7.12
N GLU A 207 20.09 -0.22 -7.41
CA GLU A 207 20.61 -1.31 -6.59
C GLU A 207 19.49 -2.33 -6.24
N PHE A 208 18.76 -2.80 -7.26
CA PHE A 208 17.64 -3.74 -7.09
C PHE A 208 18.10 -5.09 -6.50
N ASP A 209 19.37 -5.43 -6.69
CA ASP A 209 20.04 -6.59 -6.09
C ASP A 209 20.14 -6.50 -4.56
N LYS A 210 20.10 -5.29 -3.99
CA LYS A 210 20.10 -5.08 -2.54
C LYS A 210 18.70 -5.00 -1.93
N ALA A 211 17.64 -5.08 -2.74
CA ALA A 211 16.28 -5.15 -2.23
C ALA A 211 16.02 -6.52 -1.59
N TRP A 212 15.28 -6.54 -0.48
CA TRP A 212 14.89 -7.80 0.17
C TRP A 212 13.85 -8.57 -0.66
N PHE A 213 13.15 -7.89 -1.56
CA PHE A 213 12.15 -8.45 -2.46
C PHE A 213 12.72 -8.68 -3.87
N ASP A 214 12.18 -9.68 -4.55
CA ASP A 214 12.55 -10.03 -5.93
C ASP A 214 11.83 -9.12 -6.92
N GLN A 215 12.60 -8.29 -7.63
CA GLN A 215 12.08 -7.36 -8.64
C GLN A 215 11.29 -8.04 -9.78
N ASN A 216 11.46 -9.36 -9.99
CA ASN A 216 10.75 -10.12 -11.02
C ASN A 216 9.46 -10.76 -10.50
N LYS A 217 9.22 -10.73 -9.18
CA LYS A 217 8.07 -11.36 -8.51
C LYS A 217 7.27 -10.35 -7.69
N ILE A 218 7.20 -9.13 -8.19
CA ILE A 218 6.32 -8.08 -7.69
C ILE A 218 5.04 -8.03 -8.54
N ASN A 219 3.88 -7.89 -7.89
CA ASN A 219 2.62 -7.60 -8.55
C ASN A 219 2.06 -6.31 -7.98
N ILE A 220 1.74 -5.37 -8.87
CA ILE A 220 1.23 -4.05 -8.51
C ILE A 220 -0.04 -3.80 -9.29
N LYS A 221 -1.11 -3.44 -8.58
CA LYS A 221 -2.41 -3.09 -9.16
C LYS A 221 -2.86 -1.75 -8.58
N LEU A 222 -3.05 -0.77 -9.45
CA LEU A 222 -3.59 0.54 -9.08
C LEU A 222 -5.12 0.45 -8.91
N LEU A 223 -5.67 1.30 -8.05
CA LEU A 223 -7.13 1.50 -7.88
C LEU A 223 -7.53 2.90 -8.38
N PRO A 224 -7.53 3.16 -9.71
CA PRO A 224 -7.83 4.47 -10.25
C PRO A 224 -9.24 4.98 -9.92
N LEU A 225 -10.24 4.11 -9.69
CA LEU A 225 -11.58 4.57 -9.29
C LEU A 225 -11.59 5.18 -7.88
N GLY A 226 -10.59 4.89 -7.05
CA GLY A 226 -10.40 5.56 -5.77
C GLY A 226 -10.08 7.06 -5.92
N ASN A 227 -9.62 7.49 -7.09
CA ASN A 227 -9.30 8.89 -7.39
C ASN A 227 -10.49 9.72 -7.88
N ASP A 228 -11.69 9.14 -7.99
CA ASP A 228 -12.87 9.89 -8.42
C ASP A 228 -13.36 10.84 -7.31
N ILE A 229 -13.00 12.12 -7.44
CA ILE A 229 -13.39 13.18 -6.51
C ILE A 229 -14.90 13.49 -6.54
N GLY A 230 -15.64 13.00 -7.55
CA GLY A 230 -17.09 13.11 -7.63
C GLY A 230 -17.83 12.18 -6.66
N GLU A 231 -17.13 11.19 -6.13
CA GLU A 231 -17.68 10.21 -5.20
C GLU A 231 -17.76 10.73 -3.76
N LYS A 232 -18.60 10.09 -2.95
CA LYS A 232 -18.87 10.56 -1.57
C LYS A 232 -17.67 10.44 -0.63
N TRP A 233 -16.72 9.56 -0.96
CA TRP A 233 -15.49 9.39 -0.21
C TRP A 233 -14.42 10.44 -0.56
N THR A 234 -14.68 11.30 -1.56
CA THR A 234 -13.82 12.39 -2.02
C THR A 234 -12.37 11.96 -2.23
N VAL A 235 -11.49 12.18 -1.26
CA VAL A 235 -10.06 11.87 -1.31
C VAL A 235 -9.66 10.71 -0.39
N ALA A 236 -10.61 10.01 0.22
CA ALA A 236 -10.28 8.88 1.09
C ALA A 236 -9.54 7.79 0.31
N PHE A 237 -9.99 7.41 -0.88
CA PHE A 237 -9.37 6.30 -1.61
C PHE A 237 -8.35 6.74 -2.66
N THR A 238 -7.91 8.02 -2.63
CA THR A 238 -6.96 8.50 -3.63
C THR A 238 -5.60 7.83 -3.47
N ASP A 239 -4.95 7.61 -4.60
CA ASP A 239 -3.63 7.02 -4.72
C ASP A 239 -3.53 5.65 -4.04
N LEU A 240 -4.58 4.82 -3.98
CA LEU A 240 -4.45 3.46 -3.46
C LEU A 240 -3.89 2.49 -4.50
N SER A 241 -3.01 1.60 -4.06
CA SER A 241 -2.41 0.53 -4.85
C SER A 241 -2.22 -0.74 -4.02
N LEU A 242 -2.58 -1.87 -4.60
CA LEU A 242 -2.25 -3.18 -4.06
C LEU A 242 -0.84 -3.56 -4.54
N ILE A 243 0.04 -3.86 -3.59
CA ILE A 243 1.41 -4.29 -3.84
C ILE A 243 1.60 -5.66 -3.19
N THR A 244 2.02 -6.63 -3.99
CA THR A 244 2.42 -7.96 -3.54
C THR A 244 3.91 -8.15 -3.84
N LEU A 245 4.69 -8.43 -2.80
CA LEU A 245 6.13 -8.61 -2.85
C LEU A 245 6.45 -10.09 -2.58
N SER A 246 7.47 -10.63 -3.24
CA SER A 246 8.02 -11.95 -2.91
C SER A 246 9.47 -11.83 -2.48
N VAL A 247 9.89 -12.62 -1.49
CA VAL A 247 11.27 -12.61 -1.00
C VAL A 247 12.21 -13.20 -2.04
N THR A 248 13.39 -12.60 -2.20
CA THR A 248 14.49 -13.18 -2.97
C THR A 248 14.99 -14.43 -2.25
N GLN A 249 14.78 -15.63 -2.82
CA GLN A 249 15.44 -16.81 -2.29
C GLN A 249 16.94 -16.69 -2.54
N ILE A 250 17.72 -16.55 -1.47
CA ILE A 250 19.16 -16.70 -1.54
C ILE A 250 19.40 -18.20 -1.67
N THR A 251 19.64 -18.69 -2.89
CA THR A 251 20.24 -20.02 -3.08
C THR A 251 21.60 -19.98 -2.41
N THR A 252 21.69 -20.48 -1.18
CA THR A 252 22.95 -20.81 -0.55
C THR A 252 23.54 -21.96 -1.35
N GLY A 253 24.46 -21.61 -2.26
CA GLY A 253 25.24 -22.58 -3.01
C GLY A 253 26.02 -23.43 -2.03
N THR A 254 25.55 -24.66 -1.83
CA THR A 254 26.33 -25.72 -1.18
C THR A 254 27.40 -26.13 -2.19
N THR A 255 28.61 -25.59 -2.02
CA THR A 255 29.84 -26.12 -2.61
C THR A 255 30.37 -27.27 -1.78
#